data_AF-A0A7S1FSM0-F1
#
_entry.id   AF-A0A7S1FSM0-F1
#
_cell.length_a   1.000
_cell.length_b   1.000
_cell.length_c   1.000
_cell.angle_alpha   90.00
_cell.angle_beta   90.00
_cell.angle_gamma   90.00
#
_symmetry.space_group_name_H-M   'P 1'
#
loop_
_entity.id
_entity.type
_entity.pdbx_description
1 polymer ?
#
loop_
_entity_poly.entity_id
_entity_poly.type
_entity_poly.pdbx_seq_one_letter_code
_entity_poly.pdbx_strand_id
1 'polypeptide(L)'
;ALLDVAGGSFARLEDGSGGPGTICALVGARTAKTGDTITLASETGARGHLLAGLTPPPPVLKVRLEAQGAEDARRLAEALELMTVEDPSLVATGTEGAGEKDFRQAAITLSGLGELHVEVALDRLRREHNLGNVRAGPPTVECHETLTASVDTNGDYRFSRSLGGSVFSADIDLLLEPTRDPDGPTFLPPRDPSVALSPSVREALDLPLDPDFDEDLTRPDANPAARAAVGGILGSLRRGPLGSGPLCDIVCTLRGLEAGSPLALRNRPGGARAAVATAAREVLERARREGIVATVEPVMEVEADVPGEEVGSVLADLNGR
;
A
#
# COMPACT_ATOMS: atom_id res chain seq x y z
N ALA A 1 14.37 -40.51 8.10
CA ALA A 1 13.74 -41.85 8.19
C ALA A 1 12.47 -41.84 7.35
N LEU A 2 12.11 -42.94 6.68
CA LEU A 2 10.89 -43.04 5.87
C LEU A 2 9.81 -43.79 6.65
N LEU A 3 8.62 -43.18 6.73
CA LEU A 3 7.45 -43.74 7.41
C LEU A 3 6.36 -44.05 6.40
N ASP A 4 5.67 -45.17 6.60
CA ASP A 4 4.39 -45.44 5.94
C ASP A 4 3.32 -44.51 6.52
N VAL A 5 2.38 -44.10 5.68
CA VAL A 5 1.27 -43.18 6.02
C VAL A 5 -0.08 -43.83 5.71
N ALA A 6 -0.11 -45.08 5.24
CA ALA A 6 -1.34 -45.78 4.96
C ALA A 6 -2.12 -46.15 6.24
N GLY A 7 -3.44 -45.91 6.22
CA GLY A 7 -4.38 -46.44 7.21
C GLY A 7 -4.24 -45.88 8.64
N GLY A 8 -3.62 -44.71 8.81
CA GLY A 8 -3.42 -44.10 10.14
C GLY A 8 -2.31 -44.76 10.97
N SER A 9 -1.51 -45.63 10.36
CA SER A 9 -0.29 -46.18 10.97
C SER A 9 0.93 -45.37 10.53
N PHE A 10 1.84 -45.09 11.46
CA PHE A 10 3.09 -44.36 11.20
C PHE A 10 4.31 -45.28 11.42
N ALA A 11 4.24 -46.49 10.87
CA ALA A 11 5.31 -47.47 11.00
C ALA A 11 6.51 -47.09 10.13
N ARG A 12 7.71 -47.43 10.58
CA ARG A 12 8.91 -47.30 9.75
C ARG A 12 8.85 -48.34 8.63
N LEU A 13 9.11 -47.93 7.39
CA LEU A 13 9.20 -48.87 6.28
C LEU A 13 10.33 -49.88 6.58
N GLU A 14 10.02 -51.17 6.45
CA GLU A 14 10.90 -52.28 6.87
C GLU A 14 12.29 -52.19 6.23
N ASP A 15 12.35 -51.85 4.94
CA ASP A 15 13.60 -51.70 4.19
C ASP A 15 14.13 -50.26 4.13
N GLY A 16 13.44 -49.31 4.78
CA GLY A 16 13.79 -47.89 4.73
C GLY A 16 13.81 -47.29 3.31
N SER A 17 13.14 -47.93 2.35
CA SER A 17 13.03 -47.48 0.96
C SER A 17 11.58 -47.64 0.46
N GLY A 18 11.18 -46.80 -0.50
CA GLY A 18 9.88 -46.86 -1.17
C GLY A 18 10.06 -46.93 -2.68
N GLY A 19 9.41 -47.89 -3.33
CA GLY A 19 9.46 -48.02 -4.80
C GLY A 19 8.63 -46.95 -5.52
N PRO A 20 8.70 -46.87 -6.87
CA PRO A 20 7.88 -45.94 -7.65
C PRO A 20 6.39 -46.08 -7.34
N GLY A 21 5.70 -44.94 -7.17
CA GLY A 21 4.28 -44.89 -6.81
C GLY A 21 3.98 -45.06 -5.31
N THR A 22 5.00 -45.25 -4.47
CA THR A 22 4.82 -45.31 -3.00
C THR A 22 4.66 -43.91 -2.42
N ILE A 23 3.65 -43.72 -1.56
CA ILE A 23 3.46 -42.50 -0.78
C ILE A 23 4.00 -42.74 0.63
N CYS A 24 4.91 -41.91 1.09
CA CYS A 24 5.56 -42.06 2.40
C CYS A 24 5.96 -40.70 2.98
N ALA A 25 6.14 -40.63 4.30
CA ALA A 25 6.62 -39.42 4.98
C ALA A 25 8.13 -39.49 5.20
N LEU A 26 8.86 -38.49 4.69
CA LEU A 26 10.30 -38.33 4.91
C LEU A 26 10.56 -37.44 6.11
N VAL A 27 11.06 -38.04 7.20
CA VAL A 27 11.45 -37.30 8.41
C VAL A 27 12.85 -36.73 8.26
N GLY A 28 12.98 -35.43 8.48
CA GLY A 28 14.26 -34.70 8.56
C GLY A 28 14.57 -33.78 7.37
N ALA A 29 13.64 -33.62 6.42
CA ALA A 29 13.78 -32.64 5.35
C ALA A 29 13.59 -31.22 5.89
N ARG A 30 14.65 -30.41 5.91
CA ARG A 30 14.60 -29.05 6.49
C ARG A 30 14.13 -27.97 5.53
N THR A 31 14.31 -28.19 4.23
CA THR A 31 14.11 -27.17 3.19
C THR A 31 12.99 -27.52 2.22
N ALA A 32 12.42 -28.72 2.30
CA ALA A 32 11.38 -29.17 1.38
C ALA A 32 10.05 -28.51 1.75
N LYS A 33 9.34 -28.00 0.73
CA LYS A 33 8.01 -27.40 0.84
C LYS A 33 7.00 -28.17 -0.01
N THR A 34 5.72 -27.90 0.24
CA THR A 34 4.62 -28.47 -0.55
C THR A 34 4.79 -28.11 -2.03
N GLY A 35 4.87 -29.13 -2.89
CA GLY A 35 5.04 -28.97 -4.35
C GLY A 35 6.49 -29.11 -4.86
N ASP A 36 7.48 -29.26 -3.97
CA ASP A 36 8.88 -29.43 -4.38
C ASP A 36 9.14 -30.82 -5.01
N THR A 37 10.00 -30.85 -6.03
CA THR A 37 10.53 -32.10 -6.59
C THR A 37 11.83 -32.48 -5.88
N ILE A 38 11.84 -33.61 -5.16
CA ILE A 38 13.03 -34.13 -4.48
C ILE A 38 13.73 -35.15 -5.40
N THR A 39 15.01 -34.92 -5.71
CA THR A 39 15.84 -35.80 -6.54
C THR A 39 17.09 -36.27 -5.80
N LEU A 40 17.69 -37.36 -6.26
CA LEU A 40 18.96 -37.86 -5.72
C LEU A 40 20.11 -36.92 -6.12
N ALA A 41 21.03 -36.67 -5.18
CA ALA A 41 22.14 -35.73 -5.36
C ALA A 41 23.30 -36.25 -6.26
N SER A 42 23.20 -37.44 -6.84
CA SER A 42 24.30 -38.10 -7.55
C SER A 42 24.17 -38.02 -9.08
N GLU A 43 25.14 -37.31 -9.66
CA GLU A 43 25.74 -37.44 -10.99
C GLU A 43 24.92 -37.13 -12.27
N THR A 44 25.39 -36.08 -12.97
CA THR A 44 25.37 -35.88 -14.43
C THR A 44 24.04 -35.77 -15.21
N GLY A 45 22.86 -35.68 -14.55
CA GLY A 45 21.60 -35.45 -15.29
C GLY A 45 20.47 -34.70 -14.55
N ALA A 46 20.57 -34.46 -13.24
CA ALA A 46 19.42 -34.03 -12.43
C ALA A 46 18.96 -32.57 -12.58
N ARG A 47 19.65 -31.74 -13.38
CA ARG A 47 19.30 -30.30 -13.54
C ARG A 47 18.10 -30.01 -14.46
N GLY A 48 17.38 -31.02 -14.95
CA GLY A 48 16.32 -30.84 -15.95
C GLY A 48 14.97 -31.50 -15.67
N HIS A 49 14.78 -32.18 -14.54
CA HIS A 49 13.57 -32.96 -14.28
C HIS A 49 12.76 -32.36 -13.12
N LEU A 50 12.22 -31.16 -13.34
CA LEU A 50 11.21 -30.59 -12.45
C LEU A 50 9.86 -31.18 -12.83
N LEU A 51 9.16 -31.75 -11.85
CA LEU A 51 7.77 -32.13 -12.06
C LEU A 51 6.90 -30.86 -12.03
N ALA A 52 5.71 -30.95 -12.62
CA ALA A 52 4.73 -29.88 -12.49
C ALA A 52 4.48 -29.63 -11.00
N GLY A 53 4.83 -28.44 -10.53
CA GLY A 53 4.65 -28.04 -9.14
C GLY A 53 3.17 -27.89 -8.79
N LEU A 54 2.92 -27.57 -7.53
CA LEU A 54 1.58 -27.24 -7.07
C LEU A 54 1.28 -25.76 -7.36
N THR A 55 0.22 -25.48 -8.13
CA THR A 55 -0.34 -24.13 -8.27
C THR A 55 -1.64 -24.09 -7.47
N PRO A 56 -1.64 -23.52 -6.25
CA PRO A 56 -2.87 -23.39 -5.48
C PRO A 56 -3.84 -22.44 -6.19
N PRO A 57 -5.16 -22.69 -6.09
CA PRO A 57 -6.14 -21.75 -6.63
C PRO A 57 -6.08 -20.41 -5.87
N PRO A 58 -6.51 -19.30 -6.50
CA PRO A 58 -6.53 -18.01 -5.84
C PRO A 58 -7.48 -18.03 -4.64
N PRO A 59 -7.10 -17.42 -3.50
CA PRO A 59 -7.97 -17.34 -2.33
C PRO A 59 -9.17 -16.42 -2.61
N VAL A 60 -10.33 -16.79 -2.06
CA VAL A 60 -11.61 -16.11 -2.29
C VAL A 60 -12.10 -15.32 -1.08
N LEU A 61 -11.61 -15.64 0.12
CA LEU A 61 -11.98 -14.96 1.35
C LEU A 61 -10.74 -14.33 2.00
N LYS A 62 -10.88 -13.07 2.43
CA LYS A 62 -9.83 -12.32 3.14
C LYS A 62 -10.35 -11.86 4.49
N VAL A 63 -9.55 -12.03 5.54
CA VAL A 63 -9.84 -11.54 6.89
C VAL A 63 -8.66 -10.76 7.44
N ARG A 64 -8.95 -9.70 8.18
CA ARG A 64 -7.93 -8.93 8.89
C ARG A 64 -7.67 -9.53 10.25
N LEU A 65 -6.39 -9.71 10.58
CA LEU A 65 -5.91 -10.18 11.86
C LEU A 65 -5.23 -9.05 12.62
N GLU A 66 -5.67 -8.83 13.86
CA GLU A 66 -5.10 -7.85 14.77
C GLU A 66 -4.55 -8.54 16.02
N ALA A 67 -3.26 -8.33 16.28
CA ALA A 67 -2.61 -8.73 17.52
C ALA A 67 -2.81 -7.66 18.61
N GLN A 68 -2.93 -8.09 19.87
CA GLN A 68 -3.15 -7.16 20.99
C GLN A 68 -1.87 -6.44 21.45
N GLY A 69 -0.70 -6.99 21.14
CA GLY A 69 0.59 -6.41 21.52
C GLY A 69 1.71 -6.77 20.55
N ALA A 70 2.86 -6.12 20.70
CA ALA A 70 4.02 -6.29 19.81
C ALA A 70 4.60 -7.71 19.84
N GLU A 71 4.58 -8.37 21.00
CA GLU A 71 5.03 -9.76 21.14
C GLU A 71 4.12 -10.73 20.39
N ASP A 72 2.80 -10.58 20.56
CA ASP A 72 1.79 -11.36 19.85
C ASP A 72 1.86 -11.12 18.33
N ALA A 73 2.14 -9.88 17.90
CA ALA A 73 2.32 -9.56 16.48
C ALA A 73 3.51 -10.30 15.87
N ARG A 74 4.65 -10.36 16.59
CA ARG A 74 5.82 -11.11 16.14
C ARG A 74 5.54 -12.61 16.06
N ARG A 75 4.91 -13.17 17.11
CA ARG A 75 4.53 -14.59 17.15
C ARG A 75 3.50 -14.96 16.08
N LEU A 76 2.56 -14.05 15.79
CA LEU A 76 1.57 -14.22 14.72
C LEU A 76 2.25 -14.25 13.35
N ALA A 77 3.19 -13.35 13.07
CA ALA A 77 3.94 -13.36 11.82
C ALA A 77 4.74 -14.67 11.64
N GLU A 78 5.46 -15.10 12.68
CA GLU A 78 6.21 -16.37 12.69
C GLU A 78 5.28 -17.59 12.47
N ALA A 79 4.12 -17.62 13.13
CA ALA A 79 3.14 -18.70 12.97
C ALA A 79 2.56 -18.76 11.55
N LEU A 80 2.17 -17.61 11.00
CA LEU A 80 1.62 -17.53 9.64
C LEU A 80 2.65 -17.91 8.58
N GLU A 81 3.91 -17.56 8.75
CA GLU A 81 4.98 -18.00 7.86
C GLU A 81 5.11 -19.54 7.83
N LEU A 82 5.04 -20.19 8.99
CA LEU A 82 5.03 -21.66 9.07
C LEU A 82 3.78 -22.26 8.41
N MET A 83 2.60 -21.69 8.70
CA MET A 83 1.34 -22.18 8.16
C MET A 83 1.25 -22.05 6.64
N THR A 84 1.78 -20.98 6.04
CA THR A 84 1.80 -20.80 4.57
C THR A 84 2.81 -21.72 3.88
N VAL A 85 3.85 -22.17 4.59
CA VAL A 85 4.77 -23.20 4.08
C VAL A 85 4.12 -24.59 4.08
N GLU A 86 3.33 -24.90 5.10
CA GLU A 86 2.54 -26.14 5.19
C GLU A 86 1.42 -26.17 4.15
N ASP A 87 0.64 -25.09 4.07
CA ASP A 87 -0.48 -24.93 3.15
C ASP A 87 -0.29 -23.68 2.26
N PRO A 88 0.18 -23.85 1.01
CA PRO A 88 0.40 -22.74 0.09
C PRO A 88 -0.89 -22.10 -0.43
N SER A 89 -2.07 -22.67 -0.13
CA SER A 89 -3.36 -22.05 -0.44
C SER A 89 -3.80 -21.02 0.61
N LEU A 90 -3.11 -20.96 1.76
CA LEU A 90 -3.18 -19.84 2.68
C LEU A 90 -2.17 -18.78 2.26
N VAL A 91 -2.64 -17.53 2.16
CA VAL A 91 -1.79 -16.39 1.84
C VAL A 91 -1.91 -15.35 2.94
N ALA A 92 -0.79 -15.09 3.61
CA ALA A 92 -0.69 -14.04 4.62
C ALA A 92 0.08 -12.84 4.04
N THR A 93 -0.55 -11.66 4.03
CA THR A 93 0.08 -10.41 3.59
C THR A 93 0.03 -9.37 4.70
N GLY A 94 1.14 -8.67 4.92
CA GLY A 94 1.12 -7.45 5.73
C GLY A 94 0.38 -6.35 4.98
N THR A 95 -0.42 -5.55 5.69
CA THR A 95 -0.98 -4.32 5.08
C THR A 95 0.15 -3.32 4.86
N GLU A 96 0.61 -3.17 3.61
CA GLU A 96 1.51 -2.11 3.17
C GLU A 96 0.71 -0.86 2.80
N GLY A 97 0.14 -0.24 3.83
CA GLY A 97 -0.58 1.03 3.75
C GLY A 97 0.11 2.05 4.64
N ALA A 98 0.70 3.08 4.03
CA ALA A 98 1.50 4.14 4.67
C ALA A 98 2.94 3.78 5.09
N GLY A 99 3.87 3.85 4.13
CA GLY A 99 5.25 4.25 4.38
C GLY A 99 6.12 3.24 5.14
N GLU A 100 7.19 2.84 4.48
CA GLU A 100 8.38 2.30 5.11
C GLU A 100 8.68 3.04 6.44
N LYS A 101 8.58 2.31 7.57
CA LYS A 101 8.95 2.69 8.97
C LYS A 101 7.85 3.11 9.96
N ASP A 102 6.67 2.47 9.98
CA ASP A 102 5.88 2.37 11.22
C ASP A 102 5.37 0.93 11.47
N PHE A 103 6.26 0.08 11.99
CA PHE A 103 5.96 -1.26 12.50
C PHE A 103 5.05 -1.29 13.76
N ARG A 104 4.30 -0.21 14.04
CA ARG A 104 3.59 -0.06 15.32
C ARG A 104 2.19 -0.65 15.35
N GLN A 105 1.62 -1.04 14.21
CA GLN A 105 0.34 -1.77 14.19
C GLN A 105 0.14 -2.48 12.85
N ALA A 106 1.04 -3.39 12.49
CA ALA A 106 0.89 -4.17 11.26
C ALA A 106 -0.32 -5.11 11.41
N ALA A 107 -1.43 -4.76 10.76
CA ALA A 107 -2.51 -5.71 10.55
C ALA A 107 -2.07 -6.70 9.47
N ILE A 108 -2.38 -7.97 9.66
CA ILE A 108 -2.07 -9.01 8.68
C ILE A 108 -3.38 -9.43 8.04
N THR A 109 -3.42 -9.49 6.72
CA THR A 109 -4.55 -10.05 5.99
C THR A 109 -4.27 -11.53 5.74
N LEU A 110 -5.14 -12.40 6.25
CA LEU A 110 -5.12 -13.82 5.95
C LEU A 110 -6.16 -14.11 4.86
N SER A 111 -5.70 -14.73 3.78
CA SER A 111 -6.53 -15.10 2.64
C SER A 111 -6.59 -16.61 2.52
N GLY A 112 -7.78 -17.15 2.26
CA GLY A 112 -8.00 -18.58 2.09
C GLY A 112 -9.06 -18.90 1.04
N LEU A 113 -9.23 -20.20 0.77
CA LEU A 113 -10.14 -20.75 -0.25
C LEU A 113 -11.62 -20.66 0.10
N GLY A 114 -11.97 -20.22 1.32
CA GLY A 114 -13.35 -20.07 1.76
C GLY A 114 -13.45 -19.87 3.27
N GLU A 115 -14.68 -19.72 3.77
CA GLU A 115 -14.98 -19.47 5.18
C GLU A 115 -14.43 -20.55 6.11
N LEU A 116 -14.76 -21.82 5.84
CA LEU A 116 -14.28 -22.94 6.64
C LEU A 116 -12.75 -23.04 6.66
N HIS A 117 -12.11 -22.77 5.53
CA HIS A 117 -10.65 -22.83 5.44
C HIS A 117 -10.00 -21.77 6.35
N VAL A 118 -10.50 -20.55 6.31
CA VAL A 118 -10.03 -19.48 7.19
C VAL A 118 -10.36 -19.79 8.66
N GLU A 119 -11.54 -20.33 8.97
CA GLU A 119 -11.93 -20.68 10.34
C GLU A 119 -10.99 -21.73 10.96
N VAL A 120 -10.66 -22.78 10.20
CA VAL A 120 -9.71 -23.81 10.64
C VAL A 120 -8.33 -23.21 10.86
N ALA A 121 -7.86 -22.34 9.96
CA ALA A 121 -6.57 -21.67 10.13
C ALA A 121 -6.54 -20.81 11.42
N LEU A 122 -7.62 -20.08 11.72
CA LEU A 122 -7.74 -19.31 12.96
C LEU A 122 -7.75 -20.20 14.21
N ASP A 123 -8.42 -21.35 14.16
CA ASP A 123 -8.43 -22.31 15.27
C ASP A 123 -7.03 -22.92 15.50
N ARG A 124 -6.29 -23.24 14.44
CA ARG A 124 -4.89 -23.69 14.53
C ARG A 124 -3.99 -22.65 15.17
N LEU A 125 -4.10 -21.37 14.79
CA LEU A 125 -3.35 -20.28 15.43
C LEU A 125 -3.59 -20.25 16.95
N ARG A 126 -4.84 -20.46 17.39
CA ARG A 126 -5.19 -20.45 18.81
C ARG A 126 -4.65 -21.68 19.55
N ARG A 127 -4.79 -22.87 18.98
CA ARG A 127 -4.47 -24.15 19.65
C ARG A 127 -3.00 -24.54 19.55
N GLU A 128 -2.41 -24.41 18.37
CA GLU A 128 -1.05 -24.88 18.07
C GLU A 128 -0.01 -23.80 18.41
N HIS A 129 -0.31 -22.54 18.12
CA HIS A 129 0.62 -21.43 18.32
C HIS A 129 0.36 -20.62 19.61
N ASN A 130 -0.66 -20.99 20.40
CA ASN A 130 -1.08 -20.33 21.62
C ASN A 130 -1.39 -18.82 21.42
N LEU A 131 -2.00 -18.47 20.28
CA LEU A 131 -2.36 -17.10 19.89
C LEU A 131 -3.87 -16.85 20.10
N GLY A 132 -4.36 -17.04 21.33
CA GLY A 132 -5.77 -16.84 21.69
C GLY A 132 -6.24 -15.38 21.61
N ASN A 133 -5.31 -14.43 21.64
CA ASN A 133 -5.61 -13.00 21.72
C ASN A 133 -5.77 -12.31 20.36
N VAL A 134 -5.57 -13.04 19.25
CA VAL A 134 -5.68 -12.50 17.90
C VAL A 134 -7.15 -12.34 17.53
N ARG A 135 -7.53 -11.12 17.13
CA ARG A 135 -8.88 -10.79 16.69
C ARG A 135 -8.95 -10.88 15.17
N ALA A 136 -10.01 -11.49 14.67
CA ALA A 136 -10.34 -11.50 13.25
C ALA A 136 -11.46 -10.49 13.00
N GLY A 137 -11.33 -9.71 11.92
CA GLY A 137 -12.31 -8.72 11.50
C GLY A 137 -12.36 -8.55 9.99
N PRO A 138 -13.25 -7.69 9.48
CA PRO A 138 -13.30 -7.38 8.05
C PRO A 138 -11.98 -6.73 7.60
N PRO A 139 -11.58 -6.92 6.34
CA PRO A 139 -10.46 -6.20 5.75
C PRO A 139 -10.71 -4.69 5.81
N THR A 140 -9.66 -3.92 6.06
CA THR A 140 -9.72 -2.45 5.97
C THR A 140 -9.59 -2.05 4.52
N VAL A 141 -10.40 -1.09 4.09
CA VAL A 141 -10.24 -0.41 2.81
C VAL A 141 -9.52 0.92 3.03
N GLU A 142 -8.51 1.19 2.21
CA GLU A 142 -7.89 2.51 2.17
C GLU A 142 -8.74 3.42 1.29
N CYS A 143 -9.38 4.40 1.90
CA CYS A 143 -10.02 5.47 1.17
C CYS A 143 -8.97 6.49 0.71
N HIS A 144 -9.33 7.31 -0.27
CA HIS A 144 -8.57 8.49 -0.67
C HIS A 144 -9.39 9.75 -0.39
N GLU A 145 -8.76 10.91 -0.48
CA GLU A 145 -9.45 12.20 -0.41
C GLU A 145 -9.25 12.97 -1.71
N THR A 146 -10.24 13.76 -2.12
CA THR A 146 -10.13 14.65 -3.27
C THR A 146 -10.83 15.98 -3.00
N LEU A 147 -10.65 16.94 -3.90
CA LEU A 147 -11.34 18.22 -3.85
C LEU A 147 -12.55 18.18 -4.79
N THR A 148 -13.63 18.87 -4.42
CA THR A 148 -14.82 19.04 -5.28
C THR A 148 -14.81 20.38 -6.01
N ALA A 149 -13.98 21.33 -5.57
CA ALA A 149 -13.83 22.65 -6.17
C ALA A 149 -12.40 23.18 -5.97
N SER A 150 -12.00 24.14 -6.79
CA SER A 150 -10.70 24.80 -6.66
C SER A 150 -10.63 25.69 -5.42
N VAL A 151 -9.46 25.76 -4.80
CA VAL A 151 -9.19 26.57 -3.60
C VAL A 151 -7.78 27.14 -3.65
N ASP A 152 -7.61 28.39 -3.21
CA ASP A 152 -6.31 29.06 -3.22
C ASP A 152 -6.00 29.75 -1.88
N THR A 153 -4.83 30.38 -1.84
CA THR A 153 -4.33 31.19 -0.72
C THR A 153 -4.96 32.59 -0.59
N ASN A 154 -5.91 32.98 -1.45
CA ASN A 154 -6.40 34.36 -1.62
C ASN A 154 -5.28 35.38 -1.92
N GLY A 155 -4.26 34.99 -2.68
CA GLY A 155 -3.23 35.90 -3.19
C GLY A 155 -1.92 35.92 -2.40
N ASP A 156 -1.94 36.08 -1.07
CA ASP A 156 -0.69 36.38 -0.32
C ASP A 156 -0.60 35.63 1.02
N TYR A 157 -0.32 34.32 1.00
CA TYR A 157 0.01 33.64 2.26
C TYR A 157 1.41 34.05 2.71
N ARG A 158 1.51 34.81 3.80
CA ARG A 158 2.79 35.23 4.37
C ARG A 158 3.29 34.22 5.39
N PHE A 159 4.38 33.55 5.06
CA PHE A 159 5.13 32.72 5.98
C PHE A 159 6.26 33.51 6.63
N SER A 160 6.40 33.43 7.95
CA SER A 160 7.57 33.95 8.68
C SER A 160 7.95 33.00 9.80
N ARG A 161 9.19 32.46 9.75
CA ARG A 161 9.69 31.54 10.77
C ARG A 161 11.17 31.74 11.02
N SER A 162 11.57 31.62 12.29
CA SER A 162 12.99 31.58 12.67
C SER A 162 13.59 30.21 12.34
N LEU A 163 14.56 30.19 11.43
CA LEU A 163 15.30 29.00 10.97
C LEU A 163 16.80 29.26 11.18
N GLY A 164 17.43 28.47 12.05
CA GLY A 164 18.87 28.56 12.29
C GLY A 164 19.35 29.93 12.80
N GLY A 165 18.55 30.62 13.62
CA GLY A 165 18.88 31.93 14.17
C GLY A 165 18.60 33.12 13.26
N SER A 166 18.08 32.90 12.04
CA SER A 166 17.63 33.97 11.12
C SER A 166 16.15 33.79 10.77
N VAL A 167 15.44 34.90 10.51
CA VAL A 167 14.05 34.84 10.06
C VAL A 167 14.02 34.58 8.55
N PHE A 168 13.29 33.55 8.14
CA PHE A 168 12.90 33.33 6.75
C PHE A 168 11.46 33.82 6.58
N SER A 169 11.26 34.74 5.64
CA SER A 169 9.95 35.24 5.26
C SER A 169 9.72 34.97 3.78
N ALA A 170 8.53 34.51 3.43
CA ALA A 170 8.13 34.35 2.04
C ALA A 170 6.63 34.61 1.88
N ASP A 171 6.25 35.22 0.77
CA ASP A 171 4.87 35.34 0.31
C ASP A 171 4.63 34.24 -0.74
N ILE A 172 3.55 33.47 -0.55
CA ILE A 172 3.24 32.27 -1.32
C ILE A 172 1.82 32.39 -1.88
N ASP A 173 1.68 32.11 -3.18
CA ASP A 173 0.38 31.93 -3.83
C ASP A 173 0.26 30.49 -4.39
N LEU A 174 -0.68 29.72 -3.85
CA LEU A 174 -0.99 28.34 -4.23
C LEU A 174 -2.43 28.24 -4.68
N LEU A 175 -2.66 27.43 -5.71
CA LEU A 175 -3.97 27.02 -6.17
C LEU A 175 -4.03 25.49 -6.19
N LEU A 176 -5.00 24.90 -5.50
CA LEU A 176 -5.32 23.49 -5.62
C LEU A 176 -6.60 23.33 -6.43
N GLU A 177 -6.57 22.45 -7.42
CA GLU A 177 -7.72 22.18 -8.30
C GLU A 177 -7.95 20.68 -8.45
N PRO A 178 -9.21 20.23 -8.49
CA PRO A 178 -9.51 18.86 -8.87
C PRO A 178 -9.21 18.64 -10.35
N THR A 179 -8.65 17.47 -10.65
CA THR A 179 -8.31 17.02 -12.02
C THR A 179 -9.30 15.99 -12.55
N ARG A 180 -10.21 15.52 -11.70
CA ARG A 180 -11.25 14.58 -12.08
C ARG A 180 -12.43 15.34 -12.65
N ASP A 181 -12.82 14.95 -13.85
CA ASP A 181 -14.01 15.48 -14.51
C ASP A 181 -15.25 14.91 -13.80
N PRO A 182 -16.18 15.76 -13.30
CA PRO A 182 -17.45 15.30 -12.75
C PRO A 182 -18.29 14.49 -13.76
N ASP A 183 -18.18 14.81 -15.04
CA ASP A 183 -18.89 14.14 -16.13
C ASP A 183 -18.05 13.03 -16.81
N GLY A 184 -16.84 12.79 -16.29
CA GLY A 184 -15.93 11.77 -16.78
C GLY A 184 -16.32 10.35 -16.38
N PRO A 185 -15.60 9.33 -16.88
CA PRO A 185 -15.85 7.94 -16.48
C PRO A 185 -15.70 7.76 -14.97
N THR A 186 -16.73 7.16 -14.35
CA THR A 186 -16.84 7.00 -12.89
C THR A 186 -15.80 6.05 -12.31
N PHE A 187 -15.24 5.14 -13.11
CA PHE A 187 -14.34 4.07 -12.66
C PHE A 187 -12.92 4.25 -13.19
N LEU A 188 -12.29 5.37 -12.84
CA LEU A 188 -10.85 5.56 -13.06
C LEU A 188 -10.08 5.35 -11.75
N PRO A 189 -8.89 4.71 -11.83
CA PRO A 189 -8.01 4.61 -10.68
C PRO A 189 -7.62 6.02 -10.21
N PRO A 190 -7.54 6.26 -8.90
CA PRO A 190 -7.13 7.56 -8.36
C PRO A 190 -5.71 7.87 -8.83
N ARG A 191 -5.49 9.09 -9.31
CA ARG A 191 -4.15 9.54 -9.71
C ARG A 191 -3.46 10.22 -8.54
N ASP A 192 -2.15 9.99 -8.43
CA ASP A 192 -1.32 10.72 -7.47
C ASP A 192 -1.41 12.23 -7.72
N PRO A 193 -1.33 13.04 -6.65
CA PRO A 193 -1.38 14.48 -6.77
C PRO A 193 -0.17 15.02 -7.53
N SER A 194 -0.40 15.98 -8.42
CA SER A 194 0.65 16.59 -9.24
C SER A 194 0.91 18.04 -8.83
N VAL A 195 2.09 18.55 -9.21
CA VAL A 195 2.50 19.94 -8.93
C VAL A 195 2.83 20.64 -10.22
N ALA A 196 2.23 21.80 -10.45
CA ALA A 196 2.54 22.69 -11.55
C ALA A 196 3.20 23.96 -11.03
N LEU A 197 4.11 24.54 -11.83
CA LEU A 197 4.80 25.79 -11.51
C LEU A 197 4.45 26.85 -12.56
N SER A 198 4.04 28.04 -12.12
CA SER A 198 3.82 29.18 -13.01
C SER A 198 5.14 29.66 -13.65
N PRO A 199 5.09 30.39 -14.78
CA PRO A 199 6.29 30.98 -15.39
C PRO A 199 7.08 31.87 -14.43
N SER A 200 6.40 32.68 -13.61
CA SER A 200 7.02 33.56 -12.61
C SER A 200 7.78 32.77 -11.54
N VAL A 201 7.25 31.63 -11.13
CA VAL A 201 7.92 30.75 -10.15
C VAL A 201 9.10 30.01 -10.77
N ARG A 202 8.98 29.58 -12.04
CA ARG A 202 10.10 28.99 -12.78
C ARG A 202 11.26 29.98 -12.91
N GLU A 203 10.97 31.23 -13.24
CA GLU A 203 11.99 32.30 -13.27
C GLU A 203 12.63 32.53 -11.90
N ALA A 204 11.83 32.64 -10.82
CA ALA A 204 12.33 32.82 -9.46
C ALA A 204 13.21 31.67 -8.97
N LEU A 205 13.01 30.46 -9.52
CA LEU A 205 13.76 29.25 -9.21
C LEU A 205 14.90 28.98 -10.19
N ASP A 206 15.16 29.86 -11.17
CA ASP A 206 16.20 29.67 -12.20
C ASP A 206 15.99 28.36 -13.00
N LEU A 207 14.74 28.10 -13.40
CA LEU A 207 14.33 26.95 -14.21
C LEU A 207 13.98 27.39 -15.65
N PRO A 208 14.07 26.46 -16.64
CA PRO A 208 13.55 26.71 -17.98
C PRO A 208 12.08 27.13 -17.96
N LEU A 209 11.75 28.17 -18.74
CA LEU A 209 10.39 28.71 -18.84
C LEU A 209 9.42 27.78 -19.60
N ASP A 210 9.95 26.77 -20.30
CA ASP A 210 9.14 25.81 -21.04
C ASP A 210 8.32 24.94 -20.08
N PRO A 211 6.98 25.06 -20.06
CA PRO A 211 6.12 24.29 -19.17
C PRO A 211 6.13 22.79 -19.47
N ASP A 212 6.39 22.40 -20.73
CA ASP A 212 6.42 21.00 -21.20
C ASP A 212 7.80 20.34 -20.96
N PHE A 213 8.75 21.09 -20.39
CA PHE A 213 10.01 20.51 -19.91
C PHE A 213 9.72 19.60 -18.71
N ASP A 214 9.53 18.32 -19.00
CA ASP A 214 9.22 17.24 -18.05
C ASP A 214 10.46 16.83 -17.24
N GLU A 215 11.02 17.79 -16.52
CA GLU A 215 12.08 17.55 -15.56
C GLU A 215 11.45 17.10 -14.24
N ASP A 216 11.78 15.89 -13.81
CA ASP A 216 11.43 15.40 -12.49
C ASP A 216 12.21 16.22 -11.43
N LEU A 217 11.56 17.29 -10.95
CA LEU A 217 12.09 18.20 -9.95
C LEU A 217 12.27 17.56 -8.58
N THR A 218 11.92 16.28 -8.41
CA THR A 218 12.15 15.54 -7.15
C THR A 218 13.53 14.88 -7.08
N ARG A 219 14.25 14.80 -8.22
CA ARG A 219 15.54 14.10 -8.30
C ARG A 219 16.65 14.76 -7.47
N PRO A 220 17.69 13.99 -7.06
CA PRO A 220 18.76 14.52 -6.24
C PRO A 220 19.57 15.67 -6.84
N ASP A 221 19.69 15.69 -8.16
CA ASP A 221 20.45 16.60 -9.02
C ASP A 221 19.65 17.84 -9.47
N ALA A 222 18.32 17.83 -9.30
CA ALA A 222 17.46 18.97 -9.59
C ALA A 222 17.80 20.19 -8.71
N ASN A 223 17.39 21.38 -9.17
CA ASN A 223 17.59 22.63 -8.44
C ASN A 223 17.13 22.49 -6.97
N PRO A 224 18.01 22.71 -5.97
CA PRO A 224 17.69 22.45 -4.57
C PRO A 224 16.47 23.23 -4.06
N ALA A 225 16.25 24.45 -4.53
CA ALA A 225 15.11 25.27 -4.14
C ALA A 225 13.81 24.76 -4.78
N ALA A 226 13.84 24.40 -6.06
CA ALA A 226 12.69 23.82 -6.76
C ALA A 226 12.28 22.48 -6.15
N ARG A 227 13.24 21.58 -5.93
CA ARG A 227 13.02 20.29 -5.26
C ARG A 227 12.44 20.46 -3.87
N ALA A 228 12.92 21.45 -3.13
CA ALA A 228 12.43 21.75 -1.80
C ALA A 228 10.99 22.29 -1.81
N ALA A 229 10.64 23.15 -2.76
CA ALA A 229 9.28 23.66 -2.94
C ALA A 229 8.31 22.52 -3.34
N VAL A 230 8.61 21.81 -4.42
CA VAL A 230 7.79 20.68 -4.94
C VAL A 230 7.65 19.58 -3.89
N GLY A 231 8.75 19.18 -3.25
CA GLY A 231 8.73 18.19 -2.18
C GLY A 231 8.05 18.66 -0.88
N GLY A 232 7.89 19.98 -0.71
CA GLY A 232 7.07 20.58 0.35
C GLY A 232 5.57 20.45 0.07
N ILE A 233 5.16 20.71 -1.17
CA ILE A 233 3.78 20.55 -1.65
C ILE A 233 3.39 19.07 -1.60
N LEU A 234 4.10 18.21 -2.33
CA LEU A 234 3.81 16.77 -2.38
C LEU A 234 3.82 16.14 -0.98
N GLY A 235 4.76 16.54 -0.13
CA GLY A 235 4.82 16.08 1.27
C GLY A 235 3.59 16.48 2.09
N SER A 236 2.92 17.58 1.74
CA SER A 236 1.68 18.04 2.38
C SER A 236 0.44 17.37 1.81
N LEU A 237 0.48 16.92 0.55
CA LEU A 237 -0.63 16.21 -0.11
C LEU A 237 -0.70 14.71 0.24
N ARG A 238 0.34 14.14 0.88
CA ARG A 238 0.38 12.73 1.32
C ARG A 238 -0.69 12.35 2.35
N ARG A 239 -1.31 13.31 3.02
CA ARG A 239 -2.41 13.08 3.96
C ARG A 239 -3.49 14.11 3.70
N GLY A 240 -4.71 13.64 3.49
CA GLY A 240 -5.87 14.51 3.36
C GLY A 240 -6.29 15.12 4.69
N PRO A 241 -6.98 16.27 4.65
CA PRO A 241 -7.39 16.99 5.85
C PRO A 241 -8.54 16.32 6.64
N LEU A 242 -9.26 15.35 6.07
CA LEU A 242 -10.27 14.57 6.81
C LEU A 242 -9.64 13.40 7.60
N GLY A 243 -8.45 12.94 7.20
CA GLY A 243 -7.74 11.83 7.82
C GLY A 243 -8.21 10.44 7.37
N SER A 244 -9.05 10.38 6.33
CA SER A 244 -9.55 9.15 5.71
C SER A 244 -8.55 8.52 4.73
N GLY A 245 -7.59 9.30 4.21
CA GLY A 245 -6.59 8.79 3.27
C GLY A 245 -5.64 9.84 2.71
N PRO A 246 -4.75 9.45 1.78
CA PRO A 246 -3.96 10.40 0.99
C PRO A 246 -4.85 11.15 -0.02
N LEU A 247 -4.40 12.34 -0.44
CA LEU A 247 -5.10 13.10 -1.47
C LEU A 247 -4.82 12.52 -2.86
N CYS A 248 -5.83 12.46 -3.71
CA CYS A 248 -5.74 12.02 -5.10
C CYS A 248 -6.49 12.96 -6.04
N ASP A 249 -6.19 12.83 -7.34
CA ASP A 249 -6.83 13.57 -8.43
C ASP A 249 -6.80 15.09 -8.26
N ILE A 250 -5.73 15.64 -7.69
CA ILE A 250 -5.55 17.08 -7.47
C ILE A 250 -4.26 17.56 -8.14
N VAL A 251 -4.33 18.74 -8.77
CA VAL A 251 -3.15 19.49 -9.20
C VAL A 251 -2.96 20.68 -8.28
N CYS A 252 -1.74 20.86 -7.79
CA CYS A 252 -1.36 22.03 -7.01
C CYS A 252 -0.45 22.93 -7.85
N THR A 253 -0.96 24.10 -8.24
CA THR A 253 -0.23 25.10 -9.01
C THR A 253 0.39 26.13 -8.06
N LEU A 254 1.72 26.18 -8.01
CA LEU A 254 2.46 27.26 -7.36
C LEU A 254 2.48 28.47 -8.29
N ARG A 255 1.62 29.44 -7.99
CA ARG A 255 1.44 30.68 -8.76
C ARG A 255 2.49 31.73 -8.41
N GLY A 256 2.87 31.81 -7.14
CA GLY A 256 3.83 32.81 -6.63
C GLY A 256 4.68 32.27 -5.49
N LEU A 257 5.97 32.62 -5.49
CA LEU A 257 6.91 32.33 -4.41
C LEU A 257 7.97 33.44 -4.33
N GLU A 258 7.78 34.38 -3.41
CA GLU A 258 8.68 35.52 -3.22
C GLU A 258 9.28 35.50 -1.82
N ALA A 259 10.61 35.48 -1.70
CA ALA A 259 11.30 35.40 -0.41
C ALA A 259 12.29 36.56 -0.20
N GLY A 260 11.84 37.81 -0.33
CA GLY A 260 12.64 39.04 -0.13
C GLY A 260 13.79 39.27 -1.13
N SER A 261 14.55 38.23 -1.48
CA SER A 261 15.52 38.20 -2.58
C SER A 261 15.57 36.78 -3.19
N PRO A 262 15.84 36.64 -4.49
CA PRO A 262 15.99 35.32 -5.14
C PRO A 262 17.09 34.45 -4.50
N LEU A 263 18.15 35.06 -3.97
CA LEU A 263 19.23 34.37 -3.26
C LEU A 263 18.75 33.69 -1.96
N ALA A 264 17.69 34.18 -1.32
CA ALA A 264 17.17 33.60 -0.10
C ALA A 264 16.56 32.21 -0.34
N LEU A 265 15.87 32.02 -1.48
CA LEU A 265 15.32 30.72 -1.90
C LEU A 265 16.44 29.72 -2.16
N ARG A 266 17.47 30.15 -2.91
CA ARG A 266 18.62 29.32 -3.28
C ARG A 266 19.49 28.91 -2.10
N ASN A 267 19.77 29.85 -1.19
CA ASN A 267 20.65 29.61 -0.04
C ASN A 267 19.94 28.86 1.11
N ARG A 268 18.61 28.89 1.18
CA ARG A 268 17.82 28.26 2.24
C ARG A 268 16.66 27.42 1.68
N PRO A 269 16.95 26.32 0.96
CA PRO A 269 15.91 25.45 0.41
C PRO A 269 14.97 24.89 1.48
N GLY A 270 15.48 24.61 2.70
CA GLY A 270 14.64 24.17 3.82
C GLY A 270 13.59 25.21 4.26
N GLY A 271 13.89 26.51 4.10
CA GLY A 271 12.94 27.60 4.35
C GLY A 271 11.82 27.62 3.32
N ALA A 272 12.16 27.52 2.03
CA ALA A 272 11.20 27.42 0.94
C ALA A 272 10.27 26.21 1.12
N ARG A 273 10.83 25.03 1.44
CA ARG A 273 10.04 23.82 1.74
C ARG A 273 9.05 24.04 2.87
N ALA A 274 9.50 24.62 3.97
CA ALA A 274 8.64 24.86 5.13
C ALA A 274 7.53 25.87 4.82
N ALA A 275 7.85 26.93 4.07
CA ALA A 275 6.91 27.97 3.70
C ALA A 275 5.77 27.40 2.83
N VAL A 276 6.13 26.72 1.73
CA VAL A 276 5.16 26.15 0.80
C VAL A 276 4.36 25.01 1.44
N ALA A 277 4.99 24.15 2.26
CA ALA A 277 4.29 23.10 2.98
C ALA A 277 3.29 23.64 4.01
N THR A 278 3.58 24.79 4.64
CA THR A 278 2.65 25.40 5.60
C THR A 278 1.49 26.08 4.86
N ALA A 279 1.78 26.77 3.75
CA ALA A 279 0.76 27.34 2.88
C ALA A 279 -0.20 26.28 2.34
N ALA A 280 0.33 25.16 1.82
CA ALA A 280 -0.48 24.06 1.32
C ALA A 280 -1.40 23.46 2.40
N ARG A 281 -0.91 23.29 3.63
CA ARG A 281 -1.74 22.82 4.75
C ARG A 281 -2.84 23.81 5.13
N GLU A 282 -2.54 25.11 5.14
CA GLU A 282 -3.55 26.13 5.44
C GLU A 282 -4.66 26.13 4.38
N VAL A 283 -4.30 26.00 3.10
CA VAL A 283 -5.27 25.88 2.00
C VAL A 283 -6.13 24.62 2.13
N LEU A 284 -5.54 23.48 2.49
CA LEU A 284 -6.29 22.25 2.73
C LEU A 284 -7.22 22.35 3.95
N GLU A 285 -6.80 22.99 5.04
CA GLU A 285 -7.66 23.24 6.21
C GLU A 285 -8.80 24.20 5.87
N ARG A 286 -8.55 25.17 5.00
CA ARG A 286 -9.60 26.04 4.46
C ARG A 286 -10.58 25.23 3.61
N ALA A 287 -10.08 24.39 2.71
CA ALA A 287 -10.91 23.50 1.90
C ALA A 287 -11.83 22.63 2.78
N ARG A 288 -11.29 22.11 3.89
CA ARG A 288 -12.06 21.37 4.89
C ARG A 288 -13.13 22.23 5.55
N ARG A 289 -12.81 23.47 5.95
CA ARG A 289 -13.78 24.42 6.55
C ARG A 289 -14.90 24.81 5.59
N GLU A 290 -14.58 24.94 4.31
CA GLU A 290 -15.54 25.27 3.24
C GLU A 290 -16.35 24.05 2.77
N GLY A 291 -16.00 22.84 3.21
CA GLY A 291 -16.74 21.61 2.89
C GLY A 291 -16.53 21.11 1.46
N ILE A 292 -15.41 21.47 0.83
CA ILE A 292 -15.07 21.12 -0.56
C ILE A 292 -14.11 19.91 -0.67
N VAL A 293 -13.97 19.15 0.42
CA VAL A 293 -13.16 17.91 0.45
C VAL A 293 -14.11 16.72 0.49
N ALA A 294 -13.89 15.75 -0.38
CA ALA A 294 -14.68 14.52 -0.46
C ALA A 294 -13.80 13.28 -0.27
N THR A 295 -14.36 12.24 0.32
CA THR A 295 -13.73 10.92 0.42
C THR A 295 -14.05 10.11 -0.84
N VAL A 296 -13.03 9.47 -1.41
CA VAL A 296 -13.13 8.56 -2.53
C VAL A 296 -12.98 7.14 -2.01
N GLU A 297 -14.04 6.35 -2.16
CA GLU A 297 -14.05 4.94 -1.76
C GLU A 297 -13.61 4.05 -2.93
N PRO A 298 -12.88 2.95 -2.65
CA PRO A 298 -12.51 1.99 -3.68
C PRO A 298 -13.75 1.23 -4.16
N VAL A 299 -13.95 1.18 -5.47
CA VAL A 299 -14.96 0.34 -6.11
C VAL A 299 -14.26 -0.78 -6.86
N MET A 300 -14.84 -1.98 -6.81
CA MET A 300 -14.30 -3.15 -7.47
C MET A 300 -15.12 -3.47 -8.71
N GLU A 301 -14.44 -3.78 -9.82
CA GLU A 301 -15.06 -4.49 -10.92
C GLU A 301 -15.21 -5.96 -10.52
N VAL A 302 -16.45 -6.46 -10.54
CA VAL A 302 -16.79 -7.82 -10.10
C VAL A 302 -17.30 -8.61 -11.29
N GLU A 303 -16.60 -9.71 -11.60
CA GLU A 303 -17.05 -10.73 -12.55
C GLU A 303 -17.51 -11.95 -11.76
N ALA A 304 -18.69 -12.48 -12.11
CA ALA A 304 -19.28 -13.65 -11.45
C ALA A 304 -19.82 -14.65 -12.46
N ASP A 305 -19.31 -15.88 -12.41
CA ASP A 305 -19.81 -17.00 -13.20
C ASP A 305 -20.89 -17.75 -12.43
N VAL A 306 -22.12 -17.72 -12.94
CA VAL A 306 -23.31 -18.22 -12.24
C VAL A 306 -24.12 -19.14 -13.16
N PRO A 307 -24.69 -20.26 -12.66
CA PRO A 307 -25.68 -21.03 -13.42
C PRO A 307 -26.85 -20.15 -13.86
N GLY A 308 -27.36 -20.36 -15.08
CA GLY A 308 -28.40 -19.51 -15.67
C GLY A 308 -29.67 -19.34 -14.83
N GLU A 309 -29.99 -20.33 -13.99
CA GLU A 309 -31.15 -20.32 -13.08
C GLU A 309 -30.98 -19.39 -11.85
N GLU A 310 -29.73 -19.11 -11.44
CA GLU A 310 -29.42 -18.33 -10.24
C GLU A 310 -29.07 -16.86 -10.54
N VAL A 311 -28.98 -16.47 -11.82
CA VAL A 311 -28.59 -15.11 -12.24
C VAL A 311 -29.46 -14.03 -11.58
N GLY A 312 -30.78 -14.25 -11.50
CA GLY A 312 -31.69 -13.29 -10.89
C GLY A 312 -31.46 -13.11 -9.38
N SER A 313 -31.12 -14.20 -8.68
CA SER A 313 -30.83 -14.19 -7.24
C SER A 313 -29.53 -13.45 -6.94
N VAL A 314 -28.47 -13.75 -7.71
CA VAL A 314 -27.16 -13.10 -7.55
C VAL A 314 -27.23 -11.61 -7.86
N LEU A 315 -27.94 -11.20 -8.93
CA LEU A 315 -28.14 -9.79 -9.24
C LEU A 315 -28.94 -9.05 -8.15
N ALA A 316 -29.92 -9.72 -7.54
CA ALA A 316 -30.68 -9.13 -6.44
C ALA A 316 -29.80 -8.93 -5.19
N ASP A 317 -28.91 -9.87 -4.87
CA ASP A 317 -27.94 -9.72 -3.77
C ASP A 317 -26.94 -8.59 -4.06
N LEU A 318 -26.39 -8.53 -5.27
CA LEU A 318 -25.43 -7.48 -5.65
C LEU A 318 -26.04 -6.08 -5.61
N ASN A 319 -27.29 -5.91 -6.03
CA ASN A 319 -28.00 -4.62 -5.94
C ASN A 319 -28.39 -4.24 -4.50
N GLY A 320 -28.41 -5.20 -3.58
CA GLY A 320 -28.73 -4.99 -2.18
C GLY A 320 -27.55 -4.57 -1.31
N ARG A 321 -26.32 -4.60 -1.86
CA ARG A 321 -25.06 -4.23 -1.18
C ARG A 321 -24.69 -2.79 -1.51
#